data_AF-A0A6P6WGE4-F1
#
_entry.id   AF-A0A6P6WGE4-F1
#
_cell.length_a   1.000
_cell.length_b   1.000
_cell.length_c   1.000
_cell.angle_alpha   90.00
_cell.angle_beta   90.00
_cell.angle_gamma   90.00
#
_symmetry.space_group_name_H-M   'P 1'
#
loop_
_entity.id
_entity.type
_entity.pdbx_description
1 polymer ?
#
loop_
_entity_poly.entity_id
_entity_poly.type
_entity_poly.pdbx_seq_one_letter_code
_entity_poly.pdbx_strand_id
1 'polypeptide(L)'
;MPLPSRTILHQDSITAIIPSVYSLNPFTSHQFKVQPLIYLASPAKPISRISLYNNGFRSISQRKTGAEFKDKNHEQEESSDYSELKQKLDEVGLNYYNSCSPGQYHLLFCPKCKGGRSSVRSLSFHITLDRTSAIWRCFTDECGWAGQVIPGSWTNISGDNQFGKRQKLQPLGDELIAYFAGRMIPKQTLEKNCVMQVAGQKDIIAFTYRRNGIIVGCKYRTMDKSFWQEKGTEKTLYGLDDIKEADEVIIVEGEIDKLSLEEAGISNCVSVPAGAPQTVSIKELPTPEKDTGFQYIWNCKKYLNKASRIIIATDADVSGDALAEELARRLGRERCWRVHWPKKDEINCFKDANEVLMNLGPNALRETIYSMQLHHMYLFNETIQGV
;
A
#
# COMPACT_ATOMS: atom_id res chain seq x y z
N MET A 1 -12.89 -3.39 -83.23
CA MET A 1 -11.64 -2.78 -83.76
C MET A 1 -10.52 -3.07 -82.77
N PRO A 2 -9.39 -3.64 -83.23
CA PRO A 2 -8.28 -4.06 -82.37
C PRO A 2 -7.21 -2.97 -82.17
N LEU A 3 -6.51 -3.08 -81.04
CA LEU A 3 -5.15 -2.66 -80.65
C LEU A 3 -4.35 -1.62 -81.49
N PRO A 4 -3.45 -0.91 -80.80
CA PRO A 4 -2.06 -0.94 -81.23
C PRO A 4 -1.09 -1.45 -80.15
N SER A 5 0.01 -1.99 -80.68
CA SER A 5 1.04 -2.79 -80.07
C SER A 5 2.08 -2.01 -79.24
N ARG A 6 2.61 -2.74 -78.24
CA ARG A 6 3.96 -2.75 -77.64
C ARG A 6 5.01 -1.76 -78.16
N THR A 7 5.79 -1.20 -77.23
CA THR A 7 7.26 -1.35 -77.25
C THR A 7 7.80 -1.44 -75.82
N ILE A 8 8.61 -2.46 -75.58
CA ILE A 8 9.37 -2.80 -74.38
C ILE A 8 10.77 -2.19 -74.58
N LEU A 9 11.34 -1.57 -73.54
CA LEU A 9 12.78 -1.38 -73.44
C LEU A 9 13.29 -1.93 -72.11
N HIS A 10 14.38 -2.69 -72.25
CA HIS A 10 15.13 -3.48 -71.29
C HIS A 10 15.89 -2.63 -70.27
N GLN A 11 15.95 -3.18 -69.05
CA GLN A 11 17.11 -3.38 -68.18
C GLN A 11 18.24 -2.32 -68.20
N ASP A 12 18.57 -1.81 -67.00
CA ASP A 12 19.93 -1.91 -66.50
C ASP A 12 19.95 -2.04 -64.96
N SER A 13 20.58 -3.12 -64.51
CA SER A 13 20.87 -3.45 -63.13
C SER A 13 22.14 -2.72 -62.70
N ILE A 14 22.13 -2.01 -61.57
CA ILE A 14 23.35 -1.54 -60.93
C ILE A 14 23.47 -2.21 -59.57
N THR A 15 24.32 -3.24 -59.56
CA THR A 15 24.90 -3.89 -58.39
C THR A 15 26.21 -3.18 -58.08
N ALA A 16 26.40 -2.64 -56.87
CA ALA A 16 27.70 -2.44 -56.24
C ALA A 16 27.55 -1.76 -54.87
N ILE A 17 28.36 -1.97 -53.84
CA ILE A 17 29.47 -2.87 -53.50
C ILE A 17 29.59 -2.71 -51.97
N ILE A 18 29.71 -3.82 -51.25
CA ILE A 18 30.12 -3.89 -49.84
C ILE A 18 31.65 -3.77 -49.78
N PRO A 19 32.24 -3.01 -48.83
CA PRO A 19 33.60 -3.28 -48.40
C PRO A 19 33.58 -3.97 -47.04
N SER A 20 33.96 -5.25 -47.04
CA SER A 20 34.50 -5.94 -45.88
C SER A 20 35.93 -5.46 -45.62
N VAL A 21 36.31 -5.27 -44.36
CA VAL A 21 37.73 -5.32 -43.98
C VAL A 21 37.88 -6.25 -42.79
N TYR A 22 38.79 -7.20 -42.97
CA TYR A 22 39.13 -8.29 -42.07
C TYR A 22 40.13 -7.85 -40.98
N SER A 23 39.97 -8.49 -39.82
CA SER A 23 41.00 -9.09 -38.93
C SER A 23 42.01 -8.19 -38.21
N LEU A 24 42.07 -8.34 -36.87
CA LEU A 24 43.14 -9.07 -36.17
C LEU A 24 42.94 -9.01 -34.64
N ASN A 25 42.74 -10.16 -34.01
CA ASN A 25 43.08 -10.42 -32.60
C ASN A 25 44.54 -10.92 -32.55
N PRO A 26 45.28 -10.68 -31.46
CA PRO A 26 45.49 -11.79 -30.52
C PRO A 26 45.56 -11.40 -29.03
N PHE A 27 45.02 -12.31 -28.22
CA PHE A 27 45.44 -12.76 -26.88
C PHE A 27 46.30 -11.84 -25.99
N THR A 28 45.82 -11.60 -24.77
CA THR A 28 46.54 -12.06 -23.57
C THR A 28 45.62 -12.18 -22.36
N SER A 29 45.62 -13.39 -21.80
CA SER A 29 44.97 -13.82 -20.57
C SER A 29 45.77 -13.40 -19.33
N HIS A 30 45.12 -12.91 -18.28
CA HIS A 30 45.61 -13.13 -16.92
C HIS A 30 44.48 -13.61 -16.01
N GLN A 31 44.59 -14.90 -15.68
CA GLN A 31 43.78 -15.64 -14.71
C GLN A 31 44.03 -15.09 -13.29
N PHE A 32 42.98 -14.70 -12.59
CA PHE A 32 43.02 -14.67 -11.12
C PHE A 32 42.48 -16.01 -10.60
N LYS A 33 43.43 -16.88 -10.21
CA LYS A 33 43.17 -18.08 -9.41
C LYS A 33 42.72 -17.67 -8.02
N VAL A 34 41.53 -18.11 -7.64
CA VAL A 34 41.11 -18.21 -6.24
C VAL A 34 41.70 -19.51 -5.68
N GLN A 35 42.48 -19.42 -4.61
CA GLN A 35 42.76 -20.56 -3.73
C GLN A 35 42.11 -20.30 -2.35
N PRO A 36 41.58 -21.35 -1.70
CA PRO A 36 40.84 -21.23 -0.45
C PRO A 36 41.80 -21.20 0.74
N LEU A 37 41.59 -20.26 1.67
CA LEU A 37 42.24 -20.34 2.98
C LEU A 37 41.29 -20.99 3.99
N ILE A 38 41.72 -22.17 4.43
CA ILE A 38 41.17 -22.94 5.56
C ILE A 38 41.63 -22.24 6.85
N TYR A 39 40.71 -21.96 7.79
CA TYR A 39 41.06 -21.87 9.21
C TYR A 39 39.97 -22.47 10.10
N LEU A 40 40.31 -23.68 10.57
CA LEU A 40 40.05 -24.38 11.83
C LEU A 40 38.95 -23.88 12.79
N ALA A 41 38.06 -24.84 13.11
CA ALA A 41 37.11 -24.89 14.23
C ALA A 41 37.81 -24.89 15.61
N SER A 42 37.25 -24.33 16.69
CA SER A 42 36.25 -24.90 17.63
C SER A 42 36.32 -24.08 18.96
N PRO A 43 35.46 -24.25 20.01
CA PRO A 43 34.32 -25.17 20.17
C PRO A 43 32.99 -24.53 20.67
N ALA A 44 31.95 -25.35 20.58
CA ALA A 44 30.56 -25.16 20.97
C ALA A 44 30.27 -25.20 22.49
N LYS A 45 29.08 -24.71 22.87
CA LYS A 45 28.23 -25.16 24.01
C LYS A 45 26.85 -24.43 23.99
N PRO A 46 25.78 -24.98 24.61
CA PRO A 46 24.81 -25.85 23.92
C PRO A 46 23.39 -25.27 23.82
N ILE A 47 22.64 -25.83 22.86
CA ILE A 47 21.21 -25.62 22.61
C ILE A 47 20.40 -26.49 23.58
N SER A 48 19.48 -25.89 24.35
CA SER A 48 18.39 -26.62 25.00
C SER A 48 17.16 -26.62 24.09
N ARG A 49 16.76 -27.83 23.68
CA ARG A 49 15.47 -28.14 23.07
C ARG A 49 14.36 -27.85 24.07
N ILE A 50 13.32 -27.13 23.67
CA ILE A 50 12.01 -27.26 24.32
C ILE A 50 10.92 -27.42 23.26
N SER A 51 10.22 -28.51 23.47
CA SER A 51 9.10 -29.10 22.74
C SER A 51 7.88 -28.19 22.70
N LEU A 52 7.19 -28.20 21.57
CA LEU A 52 5.78 -27.86 21.48
C LEU A 52 4.98 -28.81 22.39
N TYR A 53 4.12 -28.26 23.24
CA TYR A 53 2.97 -28.97 23.80
C TYR A 53 1.78 -28.01 23.91
N ASN A 54 0.74 -28.33 23.15
CA ASN A 54 -0.64 -27.92 23.39
C ASN A 54 -1.10 -28.45 24.76
N ASN A 55 -1.88 -27.65 25.48
CA ASN A 55 -3.01 -28.02 26.34
C ASN A 55 -3.60 -26.70 26.86
N GLY A 56 -4.89 -26.38 26.67
CA GLY A 56 -6.01 -27.16 27.17
C GLY A 56 -6.36 -26.64 28.56
N PHE A 57 -7.10 -25.53 28.65
CA PHE A 57 -7.56 -25.00 29.93
C PHE A 57 -8.67 -25.89 30.51
N ARG A 58 -8.34 -26.67 31.55
CA ARG A 58 -9.30 -27.24 32.49
C ARG A 58 -9.28 -26.44 33.79
N SER A 59 -10.49 -26.19 34.28
CA SER A 59 -10.84 -25.62 35.57
C SER A 59 -10.24 -26.39 36.75
N ILE A 60 -9.69 -25.67 37.73
CA ILE A 60 -9.51 -26.18 39.09
C ILE A 60 -10.05 -25.12 40.06
N SER A 61 -11.07 -25.52 40.81
CA SER A 61 -11.54 -24.83 42.00
C SER A 61 -10.59 -25.11 43.16
N GLN A 62 -10.22 -24.10 43.93
CA GLN A 62 -9.87 -24.28 45.33
C GLN A 62 -10.48 -23.15 46.17
N ARG A 63 -11.42 -23.54 47.03
CA ARG A 63 -11.84 -22.76 48.19
C ARG A 63 -10.72 -22.83 49.24
N LYS A 64 -10.35 -21.69 49.80
CA LYS A 64 -9.97 -21.58 51.21
C LYS A 64 -10.70 -20.39 51.84
N THR A 65 -11.31 -20.69 52.97
CA THR A 65 -12.15 -19.90 53.84
C THR A 65 -11.34 -18.90 54.68
N GLY A 66 -11.95 -17.74 54.96
CA GLY A 66 -11.83 -17.07 56.25
C GLY A 66 -10.95 -15.83 56.33
N ALA A 67 -11.50 -14.68 55.94
CA ALA A 67 -11.28 -13.41 56.65
C ALA A 67 -12.50 -12.52 56.40
N GLU A 68 -13.37 -12.42 57.39
CA GLU A 68 -14.41 -11.39 57.46
C GLU A 68 -13.72 -10.03 57.63
N PHE A 69 -13.56 -9.29 56.54
CA PHE A 69 -13.46 -7.84 56.61
C PHE A 69 -14.83 -7.28 56.28
N LYS A 70 -15.45 -6.62 57.26
CA LYS A 70 -16.62 -5.78 57.08
C LYS A 70 -16.22 -4.68 56.09
N ASP A 71 -16.56 -4.86 54.82
CA ASP A 71 -16.49 -3.77 53.87
C ASP A 71 -17.59 -2.79 54.26
N LYS A 72 -17.12 -1.62 54.70
CA LYS A 72 -17.93 -0.42 54.84
C LYS A 72 -18.63 -0.22 53.50
N ASN A 73 -19.91 0.11 53.55
CA ASN A 73 -20.62 0.71 52.43
C ASN A 73 -19.87 2.01 52.05
N HIS A 74 -18.84 1.88 51.23
CA HIS A 74 -18.44 2.93 50.33
C HIS A 74 -19.44 2.81 49.19
N GLU A 75 -20.55 3.54 49.31
CA GLU A 75 -21.10 4.19 48.14
C GLU A 75 -19.93 4.98 47.53
N GLN A 76 -19.23 4.34 46.59
CA GLN A 76 -18.26 5.04 45.76
C GLN A 76 -19.08 6.08 45.04
N GLU A 77 -18.91 7.36 45.42
CA GLU A 77 -19.34 8.47 44.59
C GLU A 77 -18.88 8.16 43.17
N GLU A 78 -19.86 7.80 42.34
CA GLU A 78 -19.60 7.35 40.99
C GLU A 78 -19.08 8.59 40.27
N SER A 79 -17.78 8.58 39.89
CA SER A 79 -17.18 9.77 39.30
C SER A 79 -18.02 10.24 38.11
N SER A 80 -18.18 11.55 37.94
CA SER A 80 -18.97 12.13 36.84
C SER A 80 -18.61 11.49 35.50
N ASP A 81 -17.32 11.23 35.31
CA ASP A 81 -16.75 10.65 34.10
C ASP A 81 -17.23 9.22 33.85
N TYR A 82 -17.39 8.40 34.90
CA TYR A 82 -17.88 7.03 34.71
C TYR A 82 -19.37 7.00 34.38
N SER A 83 -20.16 7.91 34.97
CA SER A 83 -21.58 8.05 34.61
C SER A 83 -21.76 8.51 33.16
N GLU A 84 -20.94 9.46 32.69
CA GLU A 84 -20.91 9.91 31.29
C GLU A 84 -20.47 8.79 30.34
N LEU A 85 -19.48 7.97 30.73
CA LEU A 85 -19.02 6.82 29.95
C LEU A 85 -20.16 5.80 29.73
N LYS A 86 -20.94 5.48 30.77
CA LYS A 86 -22.08 4.55 30.65
C LYS A 86 -23.14 5.07 29.68
N GLN A 87 -23.52 6.33 29.82
CA GLN A 87 -24.51 6.96 28.94
C GLN A 87 -24.08 6.88 27.47
N LYS A 88 -22.82 7.19 27.18
CA LYS A 88 -22.28 7.12 25.81
C LYS A 88 -22.18 5.68 25.27
N LEU A 89 -21.92 4.71 26.14
CA LEU A 89 -21.93 3.30 25.76
C LEU A 89 -23.36 2.82 25.41
N ASP A 90 -24.37 3.30 26.12
CA ASP A 90 -25.77 3.01 25.80
C ASP A 90 -26.18 3.58 24.44
N GLU A 91 -25.73 4.79 24.09
CA GLU A 91 -25.99 5.42 22.78
C GLU A 91 -25.48 4.58 21.60
N VAL A 92 -24.36 3.87 21.77
CA VAL A 92 -23.79 2.97 20.74
C VAL A 92 -24.29 1.53 20.87
N GLY A 93 -25.18 1.25 21.81
CA GLY A 93 -25.80 -0.07 22.02
C GLY A 93 -24.90 -1.08 22.75
N LEU A 94 -24.00 -0.62 23.63
CA LEU A 94 -23.08 -1.44 24.42
C LEU A 94 -23.39 -1.37 25.93
N ASN A 95 -24.47 -2.01 26.34
CA ASN A 95 -24.96 -2.02 27.73
C ASN A 95 -24.29 -3.10 28.63
N TYR A 96 -23.01 -3.41 28.41
CA TYR A 96 -22.31 -4.54 29.05
C TYR A 96 -21.47 -4.16 30.28
N TYR A 97 -21.39 -2.87 30.62
CA TYR A 97 -20.50 -2.32 31.64
C TYR A 97 -20.76 -2.84 33.08
N ASN A 98 -21.95 -3.35 33.37
CA ASN A 98 -22.25 -4.00 34.66
C ASN A 98 -21.79 -5.48 34.71
N SER A 99 -21.56 -6.09 33.55
CA SER A 99 -21.20 -7.51 33.40
C SER A 99 -19.74 -7.75 33.01
N CYS A 100 -19.00 -6.67 32.68
CA CYS A 100 -17.61 -6.71 32.28
C CYS A 100 -16.72 -6.10 33.37
N SER A 101 -15.71 -6.86 33.79
CA SER A 101 -14.71 -6.37 34.74
C SER A 101 -13.78 -5.35 34.09
N PRO A 102 -13.63 -4.13 34.65
CA PRO A 102 -12.62 -3.17 34.18
C PRO A 102 -11.21 -3.77 34.17
N GLY A 103 -10.38 -3.37 33.21
CA GLY A 103 -9.03 -3.90 33.04
C GLY A 103 -8.94 -5.24 32.28
N GLN A 104 -10.06 -5.87 31.92
CA GLN A 104 -10.08 -7.14 31.20
C GLN A 104 -10.78 -7.04 29.83
N TYR A 105 -10.35 -7.86 28.88
CA TYR A 105 -11.02 -8.00 27.59
C TYR A 105 -12.11 -9.06 27.68
N HIS A 106 -13.29 -8.75 27.13
CA HIS A 106 -14.45 -9.63 27.09
C HIS A 106 -14.84 -9.90 25.65
N LEU A 107 -15.23 -11.14 25.33
CA LEU A 107 -15.73 -11.53 24.02
C LEU A 107 -17.25 -11.67 24.07
N LEU A 108 -17.95 -10.82 23.33
CA LEU A 108 -19.41 -10.60 23.38
C LEU A 108 -20.04 -10.77 22.00
N PHE A 109 -21.37 -10.76 21.95
CA PHE A 109 -22.10 -10.65 20.69
C PHE A 109 -22.04 -9.22 20.17
N CYS A 110 -21.67 -9.07 18.89
CA CYS A 110 -21.68 -7.76 18.26
C CYS A 110 -23.12 -7.28 18.05
N PRO A 111 -23.53 -6.09 18.54
CA PRO A 111 -24.88 -5.57 18.33
C PRO A 111 -25.16 -5.23 16.86
N LYS A 112 -24.13 -5.01 16.03
CA LYS A 112 -24.29 -4.71 14.59
C LYS A 112 -24.53 -5.94 13.73
N CYS A 113 -23.74 -7.01 13.90
CA CYS A 113 -23.85 -8.21 13.05
C CYS A 113 -24.37 -9.45 13.77
N LYS A 114 -24.56 -9.40 15.09
CA LYS A 114 -25.02 -10.53 15.94
C LYS A 114 -24.17 -11.79 15.81
N GLY A 115 -22.90 -11.65 15.44
CA GLY A 115 -21.98 -12.78 15.23
C GLY A 115 -21.87 -13.27 13.79
N GLY A 116 -22.46 -12.55 12.84
CA GLY A 116 -22.46 -12.91 11.42
C GLY A 116 -23.22 -14.21 11.14
N ARG A 117 -22.93 -14.85 10.01
CA ARG A 117 -23.58 -16.11 9.59
C ARG A 117 -23.38 -17.24 10.61
N SER A 118 -22.24 -17.24 11.29
CA SER A 118 -21.89 -18.26 12.29
C SER A 118 -22.50 -18.01 13.67
N SER A 119 -23.15 -16.85 13.89
CA SER A 119 -23.75 -16.47 15.18
C SER A 119 -22.81 -16.68 16.38
N VAL A 120 -21.54 -16.25 16.24
CA VAL A 120 -20.52 -16.39 17.29
C VAL A 120 -20.31 -15.08 18.05
N ARG A 121 -19.80 -15.16 19.28
CA ARG A 121 -19.32 -13.97 20.01
C ARG A 121 -18.08 -13.42 19.31
N SER A 122 -18.25 -12.36 18.53
CA SER A 122 -17.20 -11.78 17.70
C SER A 122 -16.73 -10.41 18.16
N LEU A 123 -17.37 -9.79 19.15
CA LEU A 123 -17.04 -8.46 19.65
C LEU A 123 -16.08 -8.55 20.83
N SER A 124 -14.83 -8.11 20.66
CA SER A 124 -13.97 -7.83 21.81
C SER A 124 -14.32 -6.45 22.38
N PHE A 125 -14.52 -6.39 23.69
CA PHE A 125 -14.91 -5.19 24.44
C PHE A 125 -14.02 -5.06 25.70
N HIS A 126 -13.59 -3.84 26.02
CA HIS A 126 -12.74 -3.56 27.17
C HIS A 126 -13.05 -2.19 27.76
N ILE A 127 -13.12 -2.11 29.08
CA ILE A 127 -13.21 -0.86 29.86
C ILE A 127 -11.89 -0.72 30.62
N THR A 128 -11.29 0.47 30.62
CA THR A 128 -10.03 0.71 31.34
C THR A 128 -10.20 0.60 32.85
N LEU A 129 -9.12 0.27 33.57
CA LEU A 129 -9.17 0.02 35.02
C LEU A 129 -9.63 1.26 35.81
N ASP A 130 -9.25 2.45 35.34
CA ASP A 130 -9.66 3.74 35.88
C ASP A 130 -11.08 4.17 35.46
N ARG A 131 -11.76 3.36 34.63
CA ARG A 131 -13.12 3.55 34.15
C ARG A 131 -13.35 4.86 33.38
N THR A 132 -12.29 5.42 32.79
CA THR A 132 -12.36 6.65 32.01
C THR A 132 -12.55 6.39 30.51
N SER A 133 -12.42 5.16 30.04
CA SER A 133 -12.65 4.85 28.63
C SER A 133 -13.07 3.41 28.38
N ALA A 134 -13.67 3.19 27.20
CA ALA A 134 -14.03 1.87 26.71
C ALA A 134 -13.68 1.73 25.22
N ILE A 135 -13.25 0.55 24.81
CA ILE A 135 -12.90 0.22 23.41
C ILE A 135 -13.58 -1.07 22.97
N TRP A 136 -13.89 -1.19 21.68
CA TRP A 136 -14.44 -2.41 21.10
C TRP A 136 -14.03 -2.64 19.64
N ARG A 137 -14.03 -3.91 19.23
CA ARG A 137 -13.89 -4.36 17.83
C ARG A 137 -14.63 -5.67 17.59
N CYS A 138 -15.38 -5.72 16.50
CA CYS A 138 -15.94 -6.94 15.95
C CYS A 138 -14.97 -7.59 14.98
N PHE A 139 -14.65 -8.87 15.21
CA PHE A 139 -13.76 -9.69 14.38
C PHE A 139 -14.50 -10.48 13.29
N THR A 140 -15.79 -10.21 13.07
CA THR A 140 -16.48 -10.74 11.89
C THR A 140 -16.03 -9.93 10.67
N ASP A 141 -15.44 -10.61 9.68
CA ASP A 141 -14.83 -9.99 8.48
C ASP A 141 -15.78 -9.06 7.71
N GLU A 142 -17.06 -9.43 7.62
CA GLU A 142 -18.11 -8.63 6.96
C GLU A 142 -18.58 -7.43 7.81
N CYS A 143 -18.29 -7.41 9.12
CA CYS A 143 -18.77 -6.39 10.05
C CYS A 143 -17.71 -5.36 10.39
N GLY A 144 -16.57 -5.78 10.97
CA GLY A 144 -15.47 -4.91 11.35
C GLY A 144 -15.80 -3.78 12.35
N TRP A 145 -17.03 -3.72 12.90
CA TRP A 145 -17.50 -2.61 13.72
C TRP A 145 -16.63 -2.41 14.97
N ALA A 146 -16.08 -1.22 15.13
CA ALA A 146 -15.14 -0.88 16.19
C ALA A 146 -15.32 0.57 16.62
N GLY A 147 -14.88 0.89 17.83
CA GLY A 147 -14.94 2.25 18.36
C GLY A 147 -14.31 2.37 19.74
N GLN A 148 -14.28 3.61 20.22
CA GLN A 148 -13.82 4.00 21.54
C GLN A 148 -14.71 5.10 22.11
N VAL A 149 -14.92 5.12 23.43
CA VAL A 149 -15.54 6.22 24.16
C VAL A 149 -14.57 6.75 25.22
N ILE A 150 -14.46 8.07 25.32
CA ILE A 150 -13.79 8.82 26.38
C ILE A 150 -14.71 10.01 26.78
N PRO A 151 -15.08 10.19 28.05
CA PRO A 151 -15.80 11.38 28.56
C PRO A 151 -15.06 12.69 28.20
N GLY A 152 -15.79 13.76 27.86
CA GLY A 152 -15.19 15.06 27.52
C GLY A 152 -14.59 15.24 26.11
N SER A 153 -14.47 14.18 25.29
CA SER A 153 -14.08 14.28 23.87
C SER A 153 -15.17 13.68 22.98
N TRP A 154 -15.93 14.54 22.29
CA TRP A 154 -16.85 14.08 21.23
C TRP A 154 -16.04 13.64 20.02
N THR A 155 -15.87 12.34 19.88
CA THR A 155 -15.40 11.75 18.63
C THR A 155 -16.39 10.64 18.27
N ASN A 156 -17.25 10.90 17.28
CA ASN A 156 -17.91 9.84 16.52
C ASN A 156 -16.82 9.08 15.78
N ILE A 157 -16.14 8.17 16.48
CA ILE A 157 -15.10 7.33 15.92
C ILE A 157 -15.79 6.12 15.29
N SER A 158 -16.21 6.31 14.05
CA SER A 158 -16.26 5.21 13.10
C SER A 158 -14.81 4.82 12.80
N GLY A 159 -14.25 3.92 13.61
CA GLY A 159 -12.93 3.32 13.41
C GLY A 159 -11.75 4.30 13.45
N ASP A 160 -11.16 4.49 14.63
CA ASP A 160 -9.80 5.00 14.74
C ASP A 160 -9.14 4.24 15.90
N ASN A 161 -8.29 3.31 15.50
CA ASN A 161 -7.29 2.73 16.38
C ASN A 161 -6.44 3.85 16.96
N GLN A 162 -5.87 3.61 18.14
CA GLN A 162 -4.70 4.34 18.63
C GLN A 162 -3.53 4.19 17.66
N PHE A 163 -3.54 4.97 16.59
CA PHE A 163 -2.39 5.35 15.79
C PHE A 163 -1.86 6.65 16.37
N GLY A 164 -0.54 6.88 16.34
CA GLY A 164 0.05 8.10 16.92
C GLY A 164 -0.69 9.35 16.42
N LYS A 165 -1.01 10.31 17.32
CA LYS A 165 -1.89 11.47 17.08
C LYS A 165 -1.98 11.85 15.59
N ARG A 166 -3.03 11.36 14.91
CA ARG A 166 -3.32 11.75 13.53
C ARG A 166 -3.53 13.25 13.50
N GLN A 167 -2.92 13.91 12.53
CA GLN A 167 -3.10 15.35 12.37
C GLN A 167 -4.56 15.63 12.01
N LYS A 168 -5.15 16.67 12.60
CA LYS A 168 -6.51 17.09 12.23
C LYS A 168 -6.48 17.50 10.75
N LEU A 169 -7.38 16.95 9.95
CA LEU A 169 -7.46 17.24 8.51
C LEU A 169 -8.62 18.18 8.21
N GLN A 170 -8.49 18.95 7.14
CA GLN A 170 -9.54 19.82 6.59
C GLN A 170 -9.50 19.82 5.05
N PRO A 171 -10.56 20.28 4.37
CA PRO A 171 -10.54 20.45 2.92
C PRO A 171 -9.39 21.35 2.46
N LEU A 172 -8.92 21.13 1.23
CA LEU A 172 -7.86 21.95 0.60
C LEU A 172 -8.27 23.42 0.51
N GLY A 173 -7.35 24.31 0.84
CA GLY A 173 -7.47 25.75 0.60
C GLY A 173 -7.07 26.13 -0.83
N ASP A 174 -7.40 27.35 -1.22
CA ASP A 174 -7.20 27.85 -2.60
C ASP A 174 -5.75 27.76 -3.07
N GLU A 175 -4.78 27.95 -2.17
CA GLU A 175 -3.35 27.86 -2.48
C GLU A 175 -2.94 26.45 -2.94
N LEU A 176 -3.36 25.41 -2.21
CA LEU A 176 -3.07 24.03 -2.59
C LEU A 176 -3.88 23.60 -3.82
N ILE A 177 -5.11 24.09 -3.96
CA ILE A 177 -5.90 23.89 -5.19
C ILE A 177 -5.17 24.48 -6.39
N ALA A 178 -4.62 25.69 -6.28
CA ALA A 178 -3.83 26.33 -7.34
C ALA A 178 -2.52 25.55 -7.63
N TYR A 179 -1.86 25.04 -6.59
CA TYR A 179 -0.67 24.18 -6.73
C TYR A 179 -0.96 22.91 -7.55
N PHE A 180 -2.13 22.28 -7.35
CA PHE A 180 -2.54 21.10 -8.13
C PHE A 180 -3.06 21.48 -9.52
N ALA A 181 -3.73 22.63 -9.67
CA ALA A 181 -4.15 23.14 -10.97
C ALA A 181 -2.94 23.39 -11.89
N GLY A 182 -1.82 23.92 -11.35
CA GLY A 182 -0.55 24.03 -12.07
C GLY A 182 0.06 22.70 -12.51
N ARG A 183 -0.46 21.57 -12.01
CA ARG A 183 -0.11 20.19 -12.40
C ARG A 183 -1.19 19.53 -13.24
N MET A 184 -2.13 20.32 -13.76
CA MET A 184 -3.28 19.85 -14.54
C MET A 184 -4.20 18.91 -13.74
N ILE A 185 -4.24 19.01 -12.41
CA ILE A 185 -5.13 18.22 -11.54
C ILE A 185 -6.19 19.14 -10.96
N PRO A 186 -7.45 19.10 -11.47
CA PRO A 186 -8.52 19.96 -11.00
C PRO A 186 -9.04 19.52 -9.62
N LYS A 187 -9.72 20.47 -8.95
CA LYS A 187 -10.31 20.26 -7.62
C LYS A 187 -11.19 19.01 -7.53
N GLN A 188 -11.97 18.72 -8.57
CA GLN A 188 -12.85 17.55 -8.60
C GLN A 188 -12.08 16.23 -8.45
N THR A 189 -10.93 16.11 -9.12
CA THR A 189 -10.07 14.93 -9.03
C THR A 189 -9.48 14.80 -7.62
N LEU A 190 -9.10 15.91 -6.98
CA LEU A 190 -8.64 15.94 -5.59
C LEU A 190 -9.72 15.53 -4.58
N GLU A 191 -10.94 16.05 -4.74
CA GLU A 191 -12.09 15.73 -3.88
C GLU A 191 -12.47 14.26 -3.99
N LYS A 192 -12.56 13.72 -5.21
CA LYS A 192 -12.84 12.30 -5.46
C LYS A 192 -11.79 11.39 -4.81
N ASN A 193 -10.54 11.84 -4.80
CA ASN A 193 -9.41 11.12 -4.20
C ASN A 193 -9.20 11.38 -2.70
N CYS A 194 -10.10 12.14 -2.06
CA CYS A 194 -9.98 12.51 -0.66
C CYS A 194 -8.60 13.12 -0.32
N VAL A 195 -8.06 13.94 -1.21
CA VAL A 195 -6.86 14.74 -0.93
C VAL A 195 -7.25 15.87 -0.01
N MET A 196 -6.56 15.99 1.12
CA MET A 196 -6.88 16.93 2.19
C MET A 196 -5.65 17.79 2.50
N GLN A 197 -5.79 18.70 3.45
CA GLN A 197 -4.66 19.40 4.07
C GLN A 197 -4.72 19.28 5.59
N VAL A 198 -3.60 19.56 6.24
CA VAL A 198 -3.53 19.63 7.70
C VAL A 198 -4.23 20.89 8.21
N ALA A 199 -5.10 20.74 9.20
CA ALA A 199 -5.82 21.85 9.80
C ALA A 199 -4.88 22.83 10.49
N GLY A 200 -5.02 24.12 10.17
CA GLY A 200 -4.15 25.18 10.68
C GLY A 200 -2.79 25.29 9.98
N GLN A 201 -2.46 24.43 9.02
CA GLN A 201 -1.23 24.49 8.23
C GLN A 201 -1.57 24.55 6.74
N LYS A 202 -1.33 25.70 6.12
CA LYS A 202 -1.87 26.01 4.78
C LYS A 202 -1.16 25.28 3.63
N ASP A 203 0.05 24.81 3.87
CA ASP A 203 1.00 24.32 2.86
C ASP A 203 1.26 22.81 2.92
N ILE A 204 0.59 22.10 3.84
CA ILE A 204 0.76 20.65 4.01
C ILE A 204 -0.41 19.89 3.40
N ILE A 205 -0.11 19.23 2.31
CA ILE A 205 -0.97 18.27 1.62
C ILE A 205 -0.99 16.96 2.42
N ALA A 206 -2.18 16.38 2.57
CA ALA A 206 -2.40 15.06 3.16
C ALA A 206 -3.08 14.13 2.16
N PHE A 207 -2.35 13.11 1.71
CA PHE A 207 -2.88 12.00 0.94
C PHE A 207 -3.46 10.96 1.90
N THR A 208 -4.78 10.77 1.85
CA THR A 208 -5.48 9.86 2.76
C THR A 208 -5.51 8.45 2.20
N TYR A 209 -4.84 7.50 2.85
CA TYR A 209 -4.87 6.09 2.48
C TYR A 209 -6.13 5.48 3.05
N ARG A 210 -6.96 4.87 2.20
CA ARG A 210 -8.31 4.43 2.57
C ARG A 210 -8.53 2.95 2.27
N ARG A 211 -9.40 2.34 3.08
CA ARG A 211 -9.93 1.00 2.86
C ARG A 211 -11.42 0.99 3.20
N ASN A 212 -12.24 0.59 2.25
CA ASN A 212 -13.70 0.66 2.30
C ASN A 212 -14.19 2.05 2.74
N GLY A 213 -13.56 3.11 2.23
CA GLY A 213 -13.90 4.48 2.56
C GLY A 213 -13.44 4.95 3.94
N ILE A 214 -12.67 4.18 4.70
CA ILE A 214 -12.13 4.57 6.03
C ILE A 214 -10.65 4.90 5.91
N ILE A 215 -10.19 6.00 6.53
CA ILE A 215 -8.77 6.38 6.58
C ILE A 215 -8.00 5.38 7.45
N VAL A 216 -7.03 4.69 6.86
CA VAL A 216 -6.15 3.72 7.54
C VAL A 216 -4.71 4.24 7.68
N GLY A 217 -4.38 5.32 6.97
CA GLY A 217 -3.11 6.03 7.12
C GLY A 217 -3.11 7.35 6.36
N CYS A 218 -2.11 8.18 6.62
CA CYS A 218 -1.90 9.43 5.91
C CYS A 218 -0.42 9.60 5.57
N LYS A 219 -0.17 10.02 4.33
CA LYS A 219 1.13 10.55 3.91
C LYS A 219 0.98 12.04 3.71
N TYR A 220 1.93 12.77 4.25
CA TYR A 220 1.97 14.21 4.24
C TYR A 220 3.09 14.67 3.34
N ARG A 221 2.86 15.82 2.72
CA ARG A 221 3.77 16.45 1.78
C ARG A 221 3.67 17.96 1.93
N THR A 222 4.81 18.64 1.96
CA THR A 222 4.87 20.07 1.71
C THR A 222 5.08 20.38 0.23
N MET A 223 4.83 21.62 -0.20
CA MET A 223 5.04 22.04 -1.59
C MET A 223 6.52 21.94 -2.03
N ASP A 224 7.46 22.11 -1.11
CA ASP A 224 8.92 21.97 -1.30
C ASP A 224 9.41 20.50 -1.28
N LYS A 225 8.50 19.52 -1.37
CA LYS A 225 8.80 18.08 -1.50
C LYS A 225 9.41 17.45 -0.24
N SER A 226 9.05 17.90 0.95
CA SER A 226 9.29 17.14 2.18
C SER A 226 8.14 16.17 2.45
N PHE A 227 8.45 14.91 2.76
CA PHE A 227 7.46 13.84 2.91
C PHE A 227 7.58 13.13 4.25
N TRP A 228 6.45 12.81 4.88
CA TRP A 228 6.41 11.91 6.04
C TRP A 228 5.10 11.14 6.09
N GLN A 229 5.06 10.07 6.88
CA GLN A 229 3.88 9.22 7.02
C GLN A 229 3.50 9.07 8.49
N GLU A 230 2.21 8.86 8.72
CA GLU A 230 1.68 8.54 10.04
C GLU A 230 2.27 7.21 10.55
N LYS A 231 2.89 7.26 11.73
CA LYS A 231 3.57 6.10 12.32
C LYS A 231 2.57 5.09 12.87
N GLY A 232 2.95 3.81 12.81
CA GLY A 232 2.17 2.71 13.36
C GLY A 232 0.95 2.34 12.52
N THR A 233 0.73 2.99 11.37
CA THR A 233 -0.36 2.68 10.45
C THR A 233 -0.07 1.45 9.60
N GLU A 234 -1.12 0.82 9.10
CA GLU A 234 -0.98 -0.30 8.16
C GLU A 234 -0.42 0.23 6.84
N LYS A 235 0.72 -0.32 6.38
CA LYS A 235 1.27 -0.01 5.06
C LYS A 235 0.29 -0.51 3.99
N THR A 236 -0.18 0.37 3.12
CA THR A 236 -1.17 0.04 2.09
C THR A 236 -0.97 0.90 0.86
N LEU A 237 -1.72 0.64 -0.20
CA LEU A 237 -1.66 1.39 -1.46
C LEU A 237 -2.62 2.59 -1.41
N TYR A 238 -2.23 3.71 -2.00
CA TYR A 238 -3.14 4.84 -2.18
C TYR A 238 -4.09 4.54 -3.35
N GLY A 239 -5.40 4.78 -3.18
CA GLY A 239 -6.42 4.38 -4.17
C GLY A 239 -6.88 2.92 -4.07
N LEU A 240 -6.58 2.21 -2.97
CA LEU A 240 -6.89 0.77 -2.83
C LEU A 240 -8.35 0.40 -3.16
N ASP A 241 -9.30 1.27 -2.79
CA ASP A 241 -10.73 1.02 -3.02
C ASP A 241 -11.10 1.04 -4.51
N ASP A 242 -10.32 1.73 -5.35
CA ASP A 242 -10.57 1.85 -6.78
C ASP A 242 -10.25 0.56 -7.56
N ILE A 243 -9.44 -0.33 -6.97
CA ILE A 243 -9.02 -1.59 -7.59
C ILE A 243 -9.74 -2.82 -7.01
N LYS A 244 -10.76 -2.61 -6.16
CA LYS A 244 -11.35 -3.69 -5.36
C LYS A 244 -11.94 -4.84 -6.21
N GLU A 245 -12.51 -4.49 -7.35
CA GLU A 245 -13.11 -5.42 -8.33
C GLU A 245 -12.51 -5.25 -9.73
N ALA A 246 -11.29 -4.71 -9.83
CA ALA A 246 -10.65 -4.44 -11.12
C ALA A 246 -9.88 -5.67 -11.65
N ASP A 247 -10.13 -6.06 -12.89
CA ASP A 247 -9.40 -7.13 -13.58
C ASP A 247 -8.03 -6.70 -14.09
N GLU A 248 -7.84 -5.39 -14.26
CA GLU A 248 -6.58 -4.74 -14.61
C GLU A 248 -6.26 -3.65 -13.58
N VAL A 249 -5.00 -3.57 -13.15
CA VAL A 249 -4.54 -2.58 -12.17
C VAL A 249 -3.31 -1.86 -12.68
N ILE A 250 -3.30 -0.53 -12.61
CA ILE A 250 -2.11 0.30 -12.85
C ILE A 250 -1.46 0.65 -11.51
N ILE A 251 -0.16 0.39 -11.37
CA ILE A 251 0.64 0.78 -10.19
C ILE A 251 1.62 1.87 -10.61
N VAL A 252 1.51 3.05 -9.99
CA VAL A 252 2.44 4.18 -10.16
C VAL A 252 3.30 4.39 -8.92
N GLU A 253 4.34 5.21 -9.03
CA GLU A 253 5.24 5.50 -7.92
C GLU A 253 4.64 6.52 -6.92
N GLY A 254 4.13 7.64 -7.41
CA GLY A 254 3.65 8.74 -6.57
C GLY A 254 2.14 8.92 -6.51
N GLU A 255 1.66 9.59 -5.45
CA GLU A 255 0.24 9.94 -5.33
C GLU A 255 -0.20 10.93 -6.42
N ILE A 256 0.67 11.84 -6.85
CA ILE A 256 0.38 12.80 -7.93
C ILE A 256 0.23 12.09 -9.28
N ASP A 257 0.99 11.03 -9.54
CA ASP A 257 0.86 10.23 -10.76
C ASP A 257 -0.49 9.51 -10.81
N LYS A 258 -0.95 8.99 -9.66
CA LYS A 258 -2.27 8.37 -9.54
C LYS A 258 -3.36 9.37 -9.87
N LEU A 259 -3.28 10.57 -9.29
CA LEU A 259 -4.20 11.67 -9.60
C LEU A 259 -4.16 12.05 -11.08
N SER A 260 -2.97 12.01 -11.70
CA SER A 260 -2.79 12.33 -13.12
C SER A 260 -3.46 11.30 -14.03
N LEU A 261 -3.35 10.01 -13.70
CA LEU A 261 -4.06 8.95 -14.41
C LEU A 261 -5.57 9.04 -14.23
N GLU A 262 -6.03 9.43 -13.05
CA GLU A 262 -7.46 9.63 -12.84
C GLU A 262 -8.03 10.80 -13.65
N GLU A 263 -7.26 11.88 -13.79
CA GLU A 263 -7.60 12.97 -14.72
C GLU A 263 -7.62 12.49 -16.17
N ALA A 264 -6.74 11.57 -16.54
CA ALA A 264 -6.79 10.85 -17.81
C ALA A 264 -7.91 9.78 -17.85
N GLY A 265 -8.88 9.79 -16.94
CA GLY A 265 -10.03 8.88 -16.90
C GLY A 265 -9.69 7.42 -16.60
N ILE A 266 -8.52 7.15 -16.01
CA ILE A 266 -8.05 5.83 -15.62
C ILE A 266 -8.19 5.72 -14.10
N SER A 267 -9.28 5.09 -13.65
CA SER A 267 -9.59 4.99 -12.21
C SER A 267 -9.02 3.74 -11.55
N ASN A 268 -8.72 2.67 -12.29
CA ASN A 268 -8.16 1.41 -11.78
C ASN A 268 -6.65 1.53 -11.46
N CYS A 269 -6.26 2.61 -10.79
CA CYS A 269 -4.87 2.96 -10.49
C CYS A 269 -4.62 3.13 -9.00
N VAL A 270 -3.44 2.69 -8.55
CA VAL A 270 -2.93 2.84 -7.19
C VAL A 270 -1.50 3.34 -7.19
N SER A 271 -1.08 4.05 -6.13
CA SER A 271 0.34 4.38 -5.92
C SER A 271 0.94 3.62 -4.75
N VAL A 272 2.25 3.36 -4.83
CA VAL A 272 3.00 2.78 -3.72
C VAL A 272 3.18 3.81 -2.58
N PRO A 273 3.21 3.37 -1.31
CA PRO A 273 3.31 4.31 -0.19
C PRO A 273 4.70 4.89 0.01
N ALA A 274 5.73 4.12 -0.32
CA ALA A 274 7.13 4.51 -0.15
C ALA A 274 7.78 4.64 -1.53
N GLY A 275 8.74 5.56 -1.64
CA GLY A 275 9.52 5.73 -2.87
C GLY A 275 10.32 4.47 -3.23
N ALA A 276 10.80 4.46 -4.46
CA ALA A 276 11.54 3.35 -5.03
C ALA A 276 12.83 2.98 -4.25
N PRO A 277 13.19 1.69 -4.19
CA PRO A 277 14.51 1.29 -3.73
C PRO A 277 15.61 1.81 -4.69
N GLN A 278 16.84 1.93 -4.19
CA GLN A 278 17.97 2.33 -5.03
C GLN A 278 18.41 1.22 -6.00
N THR A 279 18.23 -0.04 -5.61
CA THR A 279 18.65 -1.21 -6.42
C THR A 279 17.68 -2.37 -6.24
N VAL A 280 17.66 -3.24 -7.25
CA VAL A 280 16.95 -4.52 -7.22
C VAL A 280 17.65 -5.47 -6.25
N SER A 281 16.88 -6.21 -5.47
CA SER A 281 17.44 -7.22 -4.58
C SER A 281 17.96 -8.42 -5.38
N ILE A 282 19.26 -8.68 -5.28
CA ILE A 282 19.88 -9.91 -5.81
C ILE A 282 19.54 -11.16 -4.99
N LYS A 283 18.89 -10.99 -3.82
CA LYS A 283 18.52 -12.09 -2.93
C LYS A 283 17.21 -12.74 -3.39
N GLU A 284 16.97 -13.97 -2.92
CA GLU A 284 15.64 -14.58 -3.02
C GLU A 284 14.58 -13.68 -2.39
N LEU A 285 13.34 -13.81 -2.87
CA LEU A 285 12.23 -13.04 -2.32
C LEU A 285 12.05 -13.38 -0.83
N PRO A 286 12.06 -12.37 0.06
CA PRO A 286 11.82 -12.59 1.47
C PRO A 286 10.40 -13.12 1.71
N THR A 287 10.19 -13.79 2.86
CA THR A 287 8.83 -14.14 3.30
C THR A 287 8.03 -12.87 3.60
N PRO A 288 6.68 -12.91 3.52
CA PRO A 288 5.84 -11.73 3.75
C PRO A 288 6.10 -10.99 5.07
N GLU A 289 6.54 -11.70 6.12
CA GLU A 289 6.85 -11.14 7.44
C GLU A 289 8.19 -10.40 7.48
N LYS A 290 9.12 -10.78 6.58
CA LYS A 290 10.48 -10.20 6.50
C LYS A 290 10.57 -9.10 5.46
N ASP A 291 9.60 -9.02 4.55
CA ASP A 291 9.55 -8.08 3.44
C ASP A 291 9.00 -6.70 3.83
N THR A 292 9.59 -6.12 4.88
CA THR A 292 9.07 -4.91 5.53
C THR A 292 9.00 -3.70 4.60
N GLY A 293 9.86 -3.63 3.57
CA GLY A 293 9.86 -2.58 2.55
C GLY A 293 8.65 -2.65 1.61
N PHE A 294 8.17 -3.85 1.32
CA PHE A 294 7.06 -4.12 0.41
C PHE A 294 5.82 -4.71 1.11
N GLN A 295 5.71 -4.53 2.44
CA GLN A 295 4.58 -5.00 3.25
C GLN A 295 3.22 -4.59 2.67
N TYR A 296 3.15 -3.43 2.00
CA TYR A 296 1.94 -2.94 1.36
C TYR A 296 1.39 -3.88 0.28
N ILE A 297 2.25 -4.61 -0.45
CA ILE A 297 1.83 -5.60 -1.44
C ILE A 297 1.15 -6.77 -0.73
N TRP A 298 1.76 -7.27 0.33
CA TRP A 298 1.22 -8.39 1.11
C TRP A 298 -0.10 -8.03 1.77
N ASN A 299 -0.19 -6.84 2.37
CA ASN A 299 -1.40 -6.31 2.98
C ASN A 299 -2.53 -6.10 1.95
N CYS A 300 -2.18 -5.82 0.69
CA CYS A 300 -3.14 -5.63 -0.40
C CYS A 300 -3.30 -6.85 -1.31
N LYS A 301 -2.70 -8.00 -0.98
CA LYS A 301 -2.63 -9.19 -1.85
C LYS A 301 -3.99 -9.68 -2.32
N LYS A 302 -5.01 -9.62 -1.46
CA LYS A 302 -6.39 -10.02 -1.82
C LYS A 302 -7.01 -9.20 -2.94
N TYR A 303 -6.59 -7.95 -3.11
CA TYR A 303 -7.05 -7.07 -4.18
C TYR A 303 -6.21 -7.31 -5.44
N LEU A 304 -4.89 -7.31 -5.27
CA LEU A 304 -3.93 -7.48 -6.38
C LEU A 304 -4.00 -8.86 -7.03
N ASN A 305 -4.39 -9.92 -6.30
CA ASN A 305 -4.53 -11.27 -6.86
C ASN A 305 -5.76 -11.43 -7.77
N LYS A 306 -6.76 -10.54 -7.69
CA LYS A 306 -7.89 -10.56 -8.61
C LYS A 306 -7.49 -10.06 -10.00
N ALA A 307 -6.54 -9.12 -10.05
CA ALA A 307 -6.07 -8.54 -11.30
C ALA A 307 -5.35 -9.59 -12.14
N SER A 308 -5.91 -9.87 -13.32
CA SER A 308 -5.28 -10.71 -14.34
C SER A 308 -4.15 -9.99 -15.06
N ARG A 309 -4.17 -8.65 -15.05
CA ARG A 309 -3.19 -7.78 -15.68
C ARG A 309 -2.75 -6.65 -14.76
N ILE A 310 -1.45 -6.44 -14.64
CA ILE A 310 -0.86 -5.37 -13.83
C ILE A 310 0.05 -4.54 -14.73
N ILE A 311 -0.24 -3.25 -14.84
CA ILE A 311 0.58 -2.28 -15.56
C ILE A 311 1.41 -1.51 -14.54
N ILE A 312 2.73 -1.50 -14.71
CA ILE A 312 3.69 -0.86 -13.83
C ILE A 312 4.18 0.42 -14.52
N ALA A 313 3.78 1.55 -13.95
CA ALA A 313 4.00 2.90 -14.45
C ALA A 313 4.76 3.74 -13.41
N THR A 314 5.89 3.21 -12.92
CA THR A 314 6.85 3.94 -12.06
C THR A 314 7.72 4.86 -12.90
N ASP A 315 8.51 5.72 -12.24
CA ASP A 315 9.34 6.74 -12.88
C ASP A 315 10.31 6.14 -13.93
N ALA A 316 10.62 6.90 -14.99
CA ALA A 316 11.69 6.60 -15.95
C ALA A 316 13.06 7.03 -15.42
N ASP A 317 13.46 6.43 -14.30
CA ASP A 317 14.80 6.53 -13.76
C ASP A 317 15.25 5.18 -13.15
N VAL A 318 16.51 5.12 -12.72
CA VAL A 318 17.12 3.89 -12.18
C VAL A 318 16.35 3.35 -10.97
N SER A 319 15.82 4.23 -10.13
CA SER A 319 15.04 3.83 -8.96
C SER A 319 13.67 3.32 -9.37
N GLY A 320 12.98 4.02 -10.27
CA GLY A 320 11.71 3.58 -10.84
C GLY A 320 11.82 2.21 -11.52
N ASP A 321 12.92 1.93 -12.23
CA ASP A 321 13.20 0.62 -12.83
C ASP A 321 13.42 -0.47 -11.77
N ALA A 322 14.18 -0.16 -10.71
CA ALA A 322 14.36 -1.09 -9.60
C ALA A 322 13.02 -1.39 -8.89
N LEU A 323 12.17 -0.39 -8.70
CA LEU A 323 10.83 -0.57 -8.15
C LEU A 323 9.96 -1.44 -9.04
N ALA A 324 9.98 -1.20 -10.35
CA ALA A 324 9.18 -1.97 -11.31
C ALA A 324 9.53 -3.46 -11.28
N GLU A 325 10.82 -3.75 -11.22
CA GLU A 325 11.36 -5.10 -11.12
C GLU A 325 11.00 -5.77 -9.78
N GLU A 326 11.14 -5.09 -8.65
CA GLU A 326 10.75 -5.63 -7.34
C GLU A 326 9.23 -5.86 -7.21
N LEU A 327 8.42 -5.01 -7.84
CA LEU A 327 6.96 -5.20 -7.96
C LEU A 327 6.66 -6.45 -8.78
N ALA A 328 7.22 -6.57 -9.99
CA ALA A 328 6.97 -7.70 -10.89
C ALA A 328 7.34 -9.04 -10.24
N ARG A 329 8.47 -9.09 -9.51
CA ARG A 329 8.90 -10.30 -8.78
C ARG A 329 7.88 -10.77 -7.73
N ARG A 330 7.22 -9.86 -7.02
CA ARG A 330 6.26 -10.18 -5.96
C ARG A 330 4.84 -10.41 -6.48
N LEU A 331 4.49 -9.74 -7.57
CA LEU A 331 3.16 -9.79 -8.14
C LEU A 331 3.02 -10.96 -9.14
N GLY A 332 4.12 -11.46 -9.70
CA GLY A 332 4.09 -12.45 -10.78
C GLY A 332 4.36 -11.77 -12.11
N ARG A 333 5.54 -12.01 -12.68
CA ARG A 333 6.02 -11.34 -13.90
C ARG A 333 5.13 -11.58 -15.10
N GLU A 334 4.54 -12.77 -15.17
CA GLU A 334 3.70 -13.24 -16.26
C GLU A 334 2.47 -12.35 -16.51
N ARG A 335 2.06 -11.63 -15.46
CA ARG A 335 0.94 -10.70 -15.48
C ARG A 335 1.37 -9.24 -15.29
N CYS A 336 2.65 -8.92 -15.45
CA CYS A 336 3.16 -7.55 -15.31
C CYS A 336 3.65 -6.98 -16.64
N TRP A 337 3.28 -5.74 -16.92
CA TRP A 337 3.69 -4.95 -18.08
C TRP A 337 4.29 -3.63 -17.64
N ARG A 338 5.40 -3.22 -18.25
CA ARG A 338 6.07 -1.94 -17.97
C ARG A 338 5.66 -0.87 -18.98
N VAL A 339 5.22 0.28 -18.48
CA VAL A 339 4.99 1.48 -19.30
C VAL A 339 6.33 2.08 -19.74
N HIS A 340 6.40 2.47 -21.00
CA HIS A 340 7.46 3.33 -21.52
C HIS A 340 6.87 4.72 -21.70
N TRP A 341 7.39 5.69 -20.96
CA TRP A 341 6.94 7.07 -21.07
C TRP A 341 7.34 7.65 -22.45
N PRO A 342 6.50 8.53 -23.04
CA PRO A 342 6.77 9.09 -24.36
C PRO A 342 8.07 9.88 -24.39
N LYS A 343 8.67 10.00 -25.58
CA LYS A 343 9.82 10.87 -25.78
C LYS A 343 9.44 12.33 -25.53
N LYS A 344 10.25 13.00 -24.73
CA LYS A 344 10.21 14.46 -24.50
C LYS A 344 11.06 15.19 -25.53
N ASP A 345 12.20 14.59 -25.89
CA ASP A 345 13.10 15.03 -26.94
C ASP A 345 13.80 13.80 -27.58
N GLU A 346 14.85 14.00 -28.38
CA GLU A 346 15.55 12.91 -29.07
C GLU A 346 16.19 11.89 -28.11
N ILE A 347 16.57 12.33 -26.91
CA ILE A 347 17.40 11.60 -25.94
C ILE A 347 16.61 11.23 -24.68
N ASN A 348 15.67 12.07 -24.26
CA ASN A 348 14.95 11.92 -23.00
C ASN A 348 13.48 11.54 -23.21
N CYS A 349 12.95 10.73 -22.30
CA CYS A 349 11.52 10.53 -22.13
C CYS A 349 10.96 11.42 -21.02
N PHE A 350 9.64 11.59 -20.99
CA PHE A 350 8.97 12.12 -19.81
C PHE A 350 9.25 11.23 -18.60
N LYS A 351 9.37 11.84 -17.42
CA LYS A 351 9.74 11.11 -16.21
C LYS A 351 8.62 10.21 -15.70
N ASP A 352 7.41 10.75 -15.61
CA ASP A 352 6.30 10.16 -14.89
C ASP A 352 4.95 10.54 -15.53
N ALA A 353 3.84 10.06 -14.94
CA ALA A 353 2.51 10.31 -15.46
C ALA A 353 2.15 11.80 -15.40
N ASN A 354 2.57 12.52 -14.36
CA ASN A 354 2.25 13.93 -14.21
C ASN A 354 2.96 14.78 -15.27
N GLU A 355 4.22 14.49 -15.60
CA GLU A 355 4.91 15.18 -16.69
C GLU A 355 4.20 14.98 -18.03
N VAL A 356 3.74 13.77 -18.34
CA VAL A 356 2.97 13.52 -19.57
C VAL A 356 1.65 14.28 -19.56
N LEU A 357 0.92 14.27 -18.44
CA LEU A 357 -0.33 15.03 -18.30
C LEU A 357 -0.11 16.53 -18.53
N MET A 358 0.91 17.10 -17.90
CA MET A 358 1.20 18.53 -17.96
C MET A 358 1.62 18.99 -19.36
N ASN A 359 2.34 18.15 -20.11
CA ASN A 359 2.92 18.56 -21.39
C ASN A 359 2.11 18.11 -22.60
N LEU A 360 1.48 16.93 -22.54
CA LEU A 360 0.75 16.32 -23.67
C LEU A 360 -0.76 16.19 -23.43
N GLY A 361 -1.22 16.37 -22.19
CA GLY A 361 -2.63 16.32 -21.83
C GLY A 361 -3.19 14.91 -21.55
N PRO A 362 -4.45 14.83 -21.10
CA PRO A 362 -5.03 13.59 -20.57
C PRO A 362 -5.24 12.50 -21.64
N ASN A 363 -5.49 12.88 -22.89
CA ASN A 363 -5.66 11.92 -23.98
C ASN A 363 -4.35 11.20 -24.30
N ALA A 364 -3.25 11.94 -24.44
CA ALA A 364 -1.93 11.38 -24.69
C ALA A 364 -1.45 10.50 -23.52
N LEU A 365 -1.74 10.90 -22.27
CA LEU A 365 -1.47 10.07 -21.10
C LEU A 365 -2.25 8.75 -21.15
N ARG A 366 -3.55 8.81 -21.46
CA ARG A 366 -4.38 7.59 -21.60
C ARG A 366 -3.86 6.67 -22.71
N GLU A 367 -3.52 7.24 -23.87
CA GLU A 367 -2.94 6.50 -24.99
C GLU A 367 -1.62 5.86 -24.59
N THR A 368 -0.76 6.56 -23.85
CA THR A 368 0.52 6.00 -23.35
C THR A 368 0.30 4.72 -22.55
N ILE A 369 -0.64 4.72 -21.61
CA ILE A 369 -0.94 3.55 -20.76
C ILE A 369 -1.50 2.37 -21.55
N TYR A 370 -2.34 2.62 -22.55
CA TYR A 370 -3.01 1.57 -23.32
C TYR A 370 -2.37 1.24 -24.67
N SER A 371 -1.33 1.97 -25.06
CA SER A 371 -0.61 1.69 -26.30
C SER A 371 0.10 0.33 -26.25
N MET A 372 0.24 -0.29 -27.42
CA MET A 372 0.84 -1.63 -27.58
C MET A 372 2.37 -1.68 -27.30
N GLN A 373 2.99 -0.60 -26.81
CA GLN A 373 4.41 -0.55 -26.43
C GLN A 373 4.65 -0.92 -24.96
N LEU A 374 3.76 -1.75 -24.40
CA LEU A 374 3.94 -2.30 -23.07
C LEU A 374 4.93 -3.46 -23.12
N HIS A 375 6.06 -3.33 -22.44
CA HIS A 375 7.03 -4.42 -22.36
C HIS A 375 6.56 -5.44 -21.33
N HIS A 376 6.29 -6.65 -21.80
CA HIS A 376 5.97 -7.77 -20.93
C HIS A 376 7.21 -8.12 -20.09
N MET A 377 7.06 -8.13 -18.76
CA MET A 377 8.18 -8.26 -17.83
C MET A 377 8.85 -9.64 -17.85
N TYR A 378 8.28 -10.62 -18.56
CA TYR A 378 8.90 -11.93 -18.80
C TYR A 378 10.05 -11.88 -19.81
N LEU A 379 10.01 -10.95 -20.77
CA LEU A 379 11.00 -10.86 -21.85
C LEU A 379 12.30 -10.15 -21.44
N PHE A 380 12.38 -9.61 -20.22
CA PHE A 380 13.54 -8.83 -19.75
C PHE A 380 14.74 -9.70 -19.30
N ASN A 381 14.54 -11.01 -19.12
CA ASN A 381 15.58 -11.91 -18.61
C ASN A 381 16.56 -12.44 -19.67
N GLU A 382 16.26 -12.33 -20.96
CA GLU A 382 17.16 -12.85 -22.01
C GLU A 382 18.34 -11.91 -22.32
N THR A 383 18.34 -10.67 -21.80
CA THR A 383 19.39 -9.68 -22.12
C THR A 383 20.41 -9.49 -20.99
N ILE A 384 20.16 -9.98 -19.77
CA ILE A 384 21.06 -9.78 -18.61
C ILE A 384 21.84 -11.04 -18.21
N GLN A 385 21.51 -12.22 -18.77
CA GLN A 385 22.35 -13.43 -18.63
C GLN A 385 23.36 -13.62 -19.79
N GLY A 386 23.53 -12.60 -20.64
CA GLY A 386 24.34 -12.66 -21.86
C GLY A 386 25.42 -11.58 -21.98
N VAL A 387 26.08 -11.19 -20.87
CA VAL A 387 27.38 -10.49 -20.89
C VAL A 387 28.28 -11.04 -19.80
#